data_AF-A0AAV6TVK4-F1
#
_entry.id   AF-A0AAV6TVK4-F1
#
_cell.length_a   1.000
_cell.length_b   1.000
_cell.length_c   1.000
_cell.angle_alpha   90.00
_cell.angle_beta   90.00
_cell.angle_gamma   90.00
#
_symmetry.space_group_name_H-M   'P 1'
#
loop_
_entity.id
_entity.type
_entity.pdbx_description
1 polymer ?
#
loop_
_entity_poly.entity_id
_entity_poly.type
_entity_poly.pdbx_seq_one_letter_code
_entity_poly.pdbx_strand_id
1 'polypeptide(L)'
;MRYPYFWDKEKRFTFLLQVGRKITFYTSKPNREVEDFHQRCIEAKNWTSSIHRDLMKFLCMCTNKSFGNDFSDLLDFAVSLQIFFQAMPPYLKNIIKHPTHFILLKFPSLFMSVFDVVRRSPLLVTQMGLQNYF
;
A
#
# COMPACT_ATOMS: atom_id res chain seq x y z
N MET A 1 -13.46 6.60 -19.90
CA MET A 1 -12.09 6.04 -19.93
C MET A 1 -11.77 5.45 -18.55
N ARG A 2 -11.60 4.13 -18.42
CA ARG A 2 -11.27 3.46 -17.14
C ARG A 2 -9.77 3.27 -16.90
N TYR A 3 -8.92 3.75 -17.82
CA TYR A 3 -7.48 3.55 -17.73
C TYR A 3 -6.89 4.29 -16.51
N PRO A 4 -6.04 3.64 -15.70
CA PRO A 4 -5.56 4.16 -14.40
C PRO A 4 -4.74 5.45 -14.52
N TYR A 5 -4.17 5.73 -15.70
CA TYR A 5 -3.46 6.97 -15.97
C TYR A 5 -4.31 8.23 -15.72
N PHE A 6 -5.61 8.17 -16.03
CA PHE A 6 -6.52 9.30 -15.86
C PHE A 6 -7.06 9.45 -14.44
N TRP A 7 -6.67 8.56 -13.51
CA TRP A 7 -7.11 8.68 -12.12
C TRP A 7 -6.27 9.74 -11.43
N ASP A 8 -6.95 10.59 -10.65
CA ASP A 8 -6.30 11.48 -9.71
C ASP A 8 -5.57 10.69 -8.59
N LYS A 9 -4.75 11.40 -7.82
CA LYS A 9 -3.93 10.79 -6.76
C LYS A 9 -4.77 10.16 -5.66
N GLU A 10 -5.90 10.77 -5.30
CA GLU A 10 -6.78 10.26 -4.24
C GLU A 10 -7.43 8.94 -4.66
N LYS A 11 -7.86 8.82 -5.91
CA LYS A 11 -8.42 7.59 -6.45
C LYS A 11 -7.38 6.47 -6.51
N ARG A 12 -6.15 6.77 -6.93
CA ARG A 12 -5.03 5.81 -6.92
C ARG A 12 -4.70 5.33 -5.51
N PHE A 13 -4.67 6.26 -4.56
CA PHE A 13 -4.40 5.92 -3.17
C PHE A 13 -5.55 5.13 -2.52
N THR A 14 -6.79 5.51 -2.77
CA THR A 14 -7.97 4.76 -2.30
C THR A 14 -7.96 3.33 -2.81
N PHE A 15 -7.56 3.11 -4.07
CA PHE A 15 -7.35 1.77 -4.62
C PHE A 15 -6.28 0.99 -3.82
N LEU A 16 -5.10 1.58 -3.58
CA LEU A 16 -4.05 0.95 -2.77
C LEU A 16 -4.54 0.60 -1.35
N LEU A 17 -5.30 1.49 -0.72
CA LEU A 17 -5.86 1.25 0.61
C LEU A 17 -6.84 0.09 0.63
N GLN A 18 -7.68 -0.05 -0.40
CA GLN A 18 -8.62 -1.17 -0.50
C GLN A 18 -7.91 -2.51 -0.71
N VAL A 19 -6.86 -2.53 -1.53
CA VAL A 19 -6.01 -3.72 -1.69
C VAL A 19 -5.33 -4.06 -0.36
N GLY A 20 -4.67 -3.08 0.27
CA GLY A 20 -3.92 -3.28 1.52
C GLY A 20 -4.80 -3.80 2.66
N ARG A 21 -6.01 -3.26 2.84
CA ARG A 21 -6.95 -3.73 3.88
C ARG A 21 -7.28 -5.21 3.83
N LYS A 22 -7.12 -5.84 2.67
CA LYS A 22 -7.44 -7.26 2.47
C LYS A 22 -6.20 -8.09 2.13
N ILE A 23 -5.02 -7.49 1.98
CA ILE A 23 -3.88 -8.17 1.39
C ILE A 23 -3.39 -9.34 2.25
N THR A 24 -3.45 -9.18 3.57
CA THR A 24 -3.07 -10.19 4.57
C THR A 24 -3.88 -11.49 4.45
N PHE A 25 -5.13 -11.43 3.99
CA PHE A 25 -5.93 -12.62 3.71
C PHE A 25 -5.34 -13.42 2.54
N TYR A 26 -4.84 -12.75 1.51
CA TYR A 26 -4.28 -13.40 0.31
C TYR A 26 -2.87 -13.90 0.52
N THR A 27 -2.04 -13.16 1.26
CA THR A 27 -0.64 -13.54 1.51
C THR A 27 -0.50 -14.61 2.59
N SER A 28 -1.59 -14.99 3.26
CA SER A 28 -1.62 -16.09 4.22
C SER A 28 -1.30 -17.46 3.59
N LYS A 29 -1.40 -17.59 2.26
CA LYS A 29 -1.07 -18.81 1.52
C LYS A 29 -0.24 -18.46 0.28
N PRO A 30 0.90 -19.11 0.05
CA PRO A 30 1.66 -18.92 -1.18
C PRO A 30 0.82 -19.40 -2.37
N ASN A 31 0.54 -18.48 -3.29
CA ASN A 31 -0.12 -18.75 -4.57
C ASN A 31 0.55 -17.91 -5.66
N ARG A 32 0.18 -18.17 -6.92
CA ARG A 32 0.74 -17.49 -8.08
C ARG A 32 0.56 -15.97 -8.00
N GLU A 33 -0.55 -15.50 -7.46
CA GLU A 33 -0.83 -14.08 -7.31
C GLU A 33 0.13 -13.40 -6.32
N VAL A 34 0.45 -14.05 -5.20
CA VAL A 34 1.43 -13.57 -4.22
C VAL A 34 2.83 -13.52 -4.85
N GLU A 35 3.20 -14.52 -5.64
CA GLU A 35 4.45 -14.50 -6.42
C GLU A 35 4.50 -13.36 -7.43
N ASP A 36 3.39 -13.10 -8.15
CA ASP A 36 3.27 -11.99 -9.09
C ASP A 36 3.46 -10.63 -8.38
N PHE A 37 2.93 -10.47 -7.17
CA PHE A 37 3.19 -9.28 -6.35
C PHE A 37 4.67 -9.13 -6.00
N HIS A 38 5.34 -10.18 -5.54
CA HIS A 38 6.78 -10.12 -5.23
C HIS A 38 7.64 -9.76 -6.45
N GLN A 39 7.26 -10.25 -7.64
CA GLN A 39 7.99 -9.97 -8.87
C GLN A 39 7.76 -8.54 -9.39
N ARG A 40 6.56 -7.99 -9.22
CA ARG A 40 6.17 -6.69 -9.81
C ARG A 40 6.31 -5.51 -8.87
N CYS A 41 6.20 -5.71 -7.56
CA CYS A 41 6.33 -4.65 -6.55
C CYS A 41 7.79 -4.48 -6.12
N ILE A 42 8.66 -4.04 -7.03
CA ILE A 42 10.12 -3.90 -6.79
C ILE A 42 10.40 -2.99 -5.59
N GLU A 43 9.59 -1.94 -5.41
CA GLU A 43 9.73 -1.01 -4.27
C GLU A 43 9.57 -1.67 -2.92
N ALA A 44 8.93 -2.84 -2.82
CA ALA A 44 8.86 -3.60 -1.57
C ALA A 44 10.24 -4.14 -1.15
N LYS A 45 11.22 -4.21 -2.05
CA LYS A 45 12.57 -4.62 -1.69
C LYS A 45 13.25 -3.50 -0.90
N ASN A 46 13.50 -3.76 0.38
CA ASN A 46 14.19 -2.83 1.29
C ASN A 46 13.47 -1.48 1.49
N TRP A 47 12.14 -1.44 1.35
CA TRP A 47 11.38 -0.18 1.52
C TRP A 47 11.51 0.41 2.92
N THR A 48 11.65 -0.44 3.95
CA THR A 48 11.71 -0.03 5.35
C THR A 48 12.89 0.91 5.64
N SER A 49 14.02 0.75 4.96
CA SER A 49 15.20 1.63 5.14
C SER A 49 14.99 3.03 4.58
N SER A 50 14.00 3.22 3.70
CA SER A 50 13.67 4.52 3.12
C SER A 50 12.78 5.37 4.03
N ILE A 51 12.20 4.77 5.07
CA ILE A 51 11.24 5.40 5.97
C ILE A 51 11.93 5.93 7.22
N HIS A 52 11.50 7.10 7.69
CA HIS A 52 12.01 7.70 8.91
C HIS A 52 11.77 6.78 10.12
N ARG A 53 12.80 6.55 10.94
CA ARG A 53 12.74 5.59 12.05
C ARG A 53 11.61 5.87 13.04
N ASP A 54 11.42 7.14 13.41
CA ASP A 54 10.35 7.52 14.35
C ASP A 54 8.95 7.32 13.77
N LEU A 55 8.78 7.49 12.45
CA LEU A 55 7.53 7.21 11.78
C LEU A 55 7.25 5.70 11.81
N MET A 56 8.26 4.89 11.50
CA MET A 56 8.15 3.43 11.59
C MET A 56 7.78 3.00 13.01
N LYS A 57 8.50 3.52 14.02
CA LYS A 57 8.26 3.21 15.43
C LYS A 57 6.84 3.58 15.88
N PHE A 58 6.36 4.77 15.51
CA PHE A 58 5.00 5.22 15.81
C PHE A 58 3.96 4.26 15.23
N LEU A 59 4.07 3.91 13.94
CA LEU A 59 3.10 3.03 13.31
C LEU A 59 3.17 1.60 13.87
N CYS A 60 4.37 1.07 14.14
CA CYS A 60 4.51 -0.23 14.81
C CYS A 60 3.83 -0.25 16.19
N MET A 61 3.92 0.84 16.96
CA MET A 61 3.22 0.97 18.24
C MET A 61 1.70 1.00 18.06
N CYS A 62 1.19 1.74 17.07
CA CYS A 62 -0.25 1.84 16.81
C CYS A 62 -0.86 0.53 16.30
N THR A 63 -0.11 -0.26 15.53
CA THR A 63 -0.60 -1.50 14.92
C THR A 63 -0.26 -2.74 15.74
N ASN A 64 0.63 -2.63 16.72
CA ASN A 64 1.25 -3.78 17.40
C ASN A 64 1.86 -4.80 16.42
N LYS A 65 2.38 -4.30 15.29
CA LYS A 65 2.98 -5.10 14.21
C LYS A 65 4.36 -4.55 13.88
N SER A 66 5.31 -5.43 13.57
CA SER A 66 6.56 -5.05 12.92
C SER A 66 6.42 -5.14 11.40
N PHE A 67 6.93 -4.15 10.68
CA PHE A 67 6.92 -4.14 9.22
C PHE A 67 8.24 -4.70 8.69
N GLY A 68 8.16 -5.69 7.81
CA GLY A 68 9.26 -6.25 7.05
C GLY A 68 9.34 -5.70 5.62
N ASN A 69 10.36 -6.14 4.88
CA ASN A 69 10.55 -5.81 3.48
C ASN A 69 9.72 -6.69 2.55
N ASP A 70 8.42 -6.72 2.82
CA ASP A 70 7.43 -7.41 1.99
C ASP A 70 6.43 -6.39 1.40
N PHE A 71 5.84 -6.73 0.25
CA PHE A 71 4.85 -5.87 -0.41
C PHE A 71 3.55 -5.78 0.41
N SER A 72 3.19 -6.85 1.12
CA SER A 72 2.03 -6.88 1.99
C SER A 72 2.20 -5.91 3.15
N ASP A 73 3.39 -5.91 3.76
CA ASP A 73 3.77 -4.97 4.81
C ASP A 73 3.85 -3.52 4.31
N LEU A 74 4.31 -3.29 3.08
CA LEU A 74 4.30 -1.94 2.47
C LEU A 74 2.86 -1.42 2.27
N LEU A 75 1.94 -2.28 1.84
CA LEU A 75 0.54 -1.92 1.69
C LEU A 75 -0.15 -1.71 3.05
N ASP A 76 0.12 -2.58 4.01
CA ASP A 76 -0.35 -2.43 5.38
C ASP A 76 0.18 -1.14 6.03
N PHE A 77 1.43 -0.77 5.74
CA PHE A 77 2.00 0.49 6.16
C PHE A 77 1.26 1.68 5.56
N ALA A 78 0.93 1.66 4.27
CA ALA A 78 0.14 2.71 3.62
C ALA A 78 -1.26 2.84 4.26
N VAL A 79 -1.90 1.71 4.56
CA VAL A 79 -3.19 1.67 5.27
C VAL A 79 -3.07 2.25 6.68
N SER A 80 -2.08 1.80 7.43
CA SER A 80 -1.82 2.24 8.80
C SER A 80 -1.51 3.74 8.85
N LEU A 81 -0.71 4.22 7.90
CA LEU A 81 -0.40 5.64 7.77
C LEU A 81 -1.68 6.47 7.60
N GLN A 82 -2.60 6.07 6.72
CA GLN A 82 -3.87 6.78 6.53
C GLN A 82 -4.75 6.75 7.78
N ILE A 83 -4.86 5.60 8.44
CA ILE A 83 -5.71 5.43 9.63
C ILE A 83 -5.22 6.29 10.79
N PHE A 84 -3.92 6.23 11.08
CA PHE A 84 -3.33 6.87 12.25
C PHE A 84 -2.81 8.29 11.99
N PHE A 85 -2.94 8.81 10.77
CA PHE A 85 -2.43 10.14 10.42
C PHE A 85 -2.96 11.23 11.36
N GLN A 86 -4.24 11.20 11.72
CA GLN A 86 -4.83 12.22 12.59
C GLN A 86 -4.30 12.18 14.03
N ALA A 87 -4.01 10.99 14.56
CA ALA A 87 -3.45 10.80 15.89
C ALA A 87 -1.93 11.04 15.97
N MET A 88 -1.28 11.25 14.82
CA MET A 88 0.16 11.36 14.72
C MET A 88 0.69 12.67 15.34
N PRO A 89 1.84 12.63 16.04
CA PRO A 89 2.51 13.83 16.55
C PRO A 89 2.79 14.88 15.45
N PRO A 90 2.73 16.19 15.76
CA PRO A 90 2.92 17.25 14.77
C PRO A 90 4.24 17.17 13.99
N TYR A 91 5.34 16.78 14.65
CA TYR A 91 6.65 16.67 13.98
C TYR A 91 6.68 15.58 12.91
N LEU A 92 5.98 14.46 13.10
CA LEU A 92 5.85 13.41 12.07
C LEU A 92 4.87 13.83 10.96
N LYS A 93 3.79 14.53 11.31
CA LYS A 93 2.88 15.13 10.32
C LYS A 93 3.62 16.10 9.39
N ASN A 94 4.61 16.84 9.89
CA ASN A 94 5.44 17.72 9.07
C ASN A 94 6.31 16.98 8.05
N ILE A 95 6.72 15.74 8.35
CA ILE A 95 7.47 14.87 7.43
C ILE A 95 6.55 14.37 6.32
N ILE A 96 5.35 13.90 6.68
CA ILE A 96 4.42 13.26 5.74
C ILE A 96 3.62 14.29 4.93
N LYS A 97 3.18 15.37 5.59
CA LYS A 97 2.24 16.42 5.13
C LYS A 97 0.85 15.90 4.73
N HIS A 98 0.80 14.92 3.82
CA HIS A 98 -0.41 14.26 3.38
C HIS A 98 -0.12 12.79 3.03
N PRO A 99 -0.83 11.80 3.62
CA PRO A 99 -0.56 10.37 3.38
C PRO A 99 -0.56 9.98 1.91
N THR A 100 -1.57 10.41 1.14
CA THR A 100 -1.67 10.15 -0.30
C THR A 100 -0.43 10.59 -1.06
N HIS A 101 0.03 11.83 -0.82
CA HIS A 101 1.20 12.36 -1.48
C HIS A 101 2.47 11.66 -1.02
N PHE A 102 2.62 11.42 0.27
CA PHE A 102 3.79 10.75 0.82
C PHE A 102 3.98 9.36 0.20
N ILE A 103 2.94 8.52 0.20
CA ILE A 103 3.04 7.16 -0.33
C ILE A 103 3.32 7.16 -1.84
N LEU A 104 2.57 7.94 -2.62
CA LEU A 104 2.73 7.95 -4.08
C LEU A 104 4.04 8.62 -4.54
N LEU A 105 4.63 9.51 -3.75
CA LEU A 105 5.95 10.10 -4.05
C LEU A 105 7.09 9.21 -3.58
N LYS A 106 6.96 8.58 -2.41
CA LYS A 106 7.99 7.71 -1.84
C LYS A 106 8.11 6.40 -2.59
N PHE A 107 6.99 5.91 -3.10
CA PHE A 107 6.84 4.65 -3.83
C PHE A 107 6.10 4.87 -5.16
N PRO A 108 6.72 5.56 -6.14
CA PRO A 108 6.08 5.95 -7.39
C PRO A 108 5.58 4.78 -8.25
N SER A 109 6.20 3.59 -8.16
CA SER A 109 5.80 2.42 -8.95
C SER A 109 4.69 1.60 -8.29
N LEU A 110 4.52 1.70 -6.96
CA LEU A 110 3.65 0.87 -6.14
C LEU A 110 2.23 0.76 -6.72
N PHE A 111 1.63 1.90 -7.08
CA PHE A 111 0.30 1.92 -7.65
C PHE A 111 0.21 1.08 -8.93
N MET A 112 1.12 1.32 -9.89
CA MET A 112 1.07 0.61 -11.17
C MET A 112 1.38 -0.88 -10.99
N SER A 113 2.35 -1.23 -10.14
CA SER A 113 2.68 -2.63 -9.84
C SER A 113 1.50 -3.38 -9.25
N VAL A 114 0.83 -2.81 -8.26
CA VAL A 114 -0.34 -3.42 -7.62
C VAL A 114 -1.52 -3.48 -8.59
N PHE A 115 -1.78 -2.40 -9.32
CA PHE A 115 -2.85 -2.36 -10.31
C PHE A 115 -2.69 -3.43 -11.39
N ASP A 116 -1.46 -3.62 -11.90
CA ASP A 116 -1.20 -4.62 -12.93
C ASP A 116 -1.40 -6.05 -12.45
N VAL A 117 -1.05 -6.37 -11.21
CA VAL A 117 -1.32 -7.70 -10.61
C VAL A 117 -2.82 -7.90 -10.45
N VAL A 118 -3.50 -6.95 -9.81
CA VAL A 118 -4.95 -7.03 -9.54
C VAL A 118 -5.74 -7.16 -10.85
N ARG A 119 -5.43 -6.36 -11.87
CA ARG A 119 -6.13 -6.37 -13.16
C ARG A 119 -6.06 -7.73 -13.87
N ARG A 120 -4.99 -8.49 -13.65
CA ARG A 120 -4.78 -9.80 -14.27
C ARG A 120 -5.52 -10.93 -13.58
N SER A 121 -6.04 -10.69 -12.38
CA SER A 121 -6.78 -11.68 -11.59
C SER A 121 -8.20 -11.19 -11.31
N PRO A 122 -9.20 -11.63 -12.09
CA PRO A 122 -10.62 -11.34 -11.81
C PRO A 122 -11.06 -11.78 -10.41
N LEU A 123 -10.42 -12.82 -9.88
CA LEU A 123 -10.62 -13.30 -8.53
C LEU A 123 -10.21 -12.24 -7.50
N LEU A 124 -9.01 -11.64 -7.63
CA LEU A 124 -8.56 -10.55 -6.77
C LEU A 124 -9.49 -9.34 -6.87
N VAL A 125 -9.91 -8.95 -8.08
CA VAL A 125 -10.86 -7.84 -8.27
C VAL A 125 -12.14 -8.07 -7.48
N THR A 126 -12.70 -9.28 -7.55
CA THR A 126 -13.95 -9.62 -6.88
C THR A 126 -13.79 -9.67 -5.36
N GLN A 127 -12.81 -10.42 -4.88
CA GLN A 127 -12.61 -10.62 -3.45
C GLN A 127 -12.13 -9.34 -2.74
N MET A 128 -11.38 -8.47 -3.44
CA MET A 128 -10.97 -7.17 -2.92
C MET A 128 -12.08 -6.11 -3.00
N GLY A 129 -13.13 -6.33 -3.78
CA GLY A 129 -14.24 -5.37 -3.95
C GLY A 129 -13.87 -4.20 -4.87
N LEU A 130 -13.09 -4.49 -5.91
CA LEU A 130 -12.51 -3.50 -6.82
C LEU A 130 -13.27 -3.37 -8.15
N GLN A 131 -14.49 -3.91 -8.25
CA GLN A 131 -15.28 -3.94 -9.49
C GLN A 131 -15.48 -2.54 -10.08
N ASN A 132 -15.64 -1.52 -9.23
CA ASN A 132 -15.84 -0.13 -9.66
C ASN A 132 -14.59 0.52 -10.30
N TYR A 133 -13.45 -0.16 -10.26
CA TYR A 133 -12.19 0.31 -10.84
C TYR A 133 -11.89 -0.28 -12.21
N PHE A 134 -12.62 -1.32 -12.65
CA PHE A 134 -12.37 -2.06 -13.89
C PHE A 134 -13.61 -2.09 -14.79
#